data_AF-A0A7Y4VT30-F1
#
_entry.id   AF-A0A7Y4VT30-F1
#
_cell.length_a   1.000
_cell.length_b   1.000
_cell.length_c   1.000
_cell.angle_alpha   90.00
_cell.angle_beta   90.00
_cell.angle_gamma   90.00
#
_symmetry.space_group_name_H-M   'P 1'
#
loop_
_entity.id
_entity.type
_entity.pdbx_description
1 polymer ?
#
loop_
_entity_poly.entity_id
_entity_poly.type
_entity_poly.pdbx_seq_one_letter_code
_entity_poly.pdbx_strand_id
1 'polypeptide(L)'
;MVTEEKITDMVLARYRLGTVLVWLGVLTWLPFIVLRIAGGKPSLFLFLPVHLMGVVGGSRLRSWARKEMSVPIVKKSLLQTLGHGSIFIGVLVWVPYFYLKAFVHQPVDVMNYLPYHLTGVLGGIALLTINYFISRNNDVT
;
A
#
# COMPACT_ATOMS: atom_id res chain seq x y z
N MET A 1 -34.65 -7.48 -16.08
CA MET A 1 -34.24 -6.20 -15.49
C MET A 1 -33.28 -6.49 -14.36
N VAL A 2 -31.96 -6.50 -14.63
CA VAL A 2 -30.96 -6.56 -13.55
C VAL A 2 -30.95 -5.16 -12.96
N THR A 3 -31.49 -5.02 -11.76
CA THR A 3 -31.66 -3.73 -11.08
C THR A 3 -30.31 -3.07 -10.85
N GLU A 4 -30.21 -1.76 -11.05
CA GLU A 4 -28.97 -0.97 -10.87
C GLU A 4 -28.36 -1.15 -9.47
N GLU A 5 -29.19 -1.49 -8.50
CA GLU A 5 -28.82 -1.92 -7.15
C GLU A 5 -27.81 -3.08 -7.15
N LYS A 6 -28.07 -4.13 -7.95
CA LYS A 6 -27.18 -5.30 -8.04
C LYS A 6 -25.82 -4.95 -8.63
N ILE A 7 -25.77 -3.99 -9.56
CA ILE A 7 -24.51 -3.50 -10.14
C ILE A 7 -23.71 -2.74 -9.07
N THR A 8 -24.37 -1.84 -8.34
CA THR A 8 -23.77 -1.07 -7.25
C THR A 8 -23.20 -1.98 -6.16
N ASP A 9 -23.94 -3.02 -5.76
CA ASP A 9 -23.50 -4.00 -4.76
C ASP A 9 -22.26 -4.77 -5.20
N MET A 10 -22.21 -5.20 -6.47
CA MET A 10 -21.04 -5.90 -7.02
C MET A 10 -19.79 -4.99 -7.04
N VAL A 11 -19.96 -3.72 -7.41
CA VAL A 11 -18.85 -2.75 -7.43
C VAL A 11 -18.34 -2.47 -6.02
N LEU A 12 -19.25 -2.32 -5.05
CA LEU A 12 -18.89 -2.16 -3.64
C LEU A 12 -18.19 -3.40 -3.07
N ALA A 13 -18.68 -4.59 -3.39
CA ALA A 13 -18.05 -5.85 -3.00
C ALA A 13 -16.61 -5.95 -3.53
N ARG A 14 -16.38 -5.58 -4.79
CA ARG A 14 -15.04 -5.52 -5.40
C ARG A 14 -14.12 -4.53 -4.67
N TYR A 15 -14.63 -3.36 -4.28
CA TYR A 15 -13.88 -2.37 -3.51
C TYR A 15 -13.48 -2.92 -2.13
N ARG A 16 -14.40 -3.59 -1.43
CA ARG A 16 -14.14 -4.22 -0.13
C ARG A 16 -13.11 -5.35 -0.26
N LEU A 17 -13.26 -6.23 -1.25
CA LEU A 17 -12.30 -7.29 -1.53
C LEU A 17 -10.91 -6.73 -1.81
N GLY A 18 -10.81 -5.68 -2.64
CA GLY A 18 -9.55 -5.01 -2.90
C GLY A 18 -8.93 -4.40 -1.64
N THR A 19 -9.76 -3.89 -0.71
CA THR A 19 -9.30 -3.40 0.60
C THR A 19 -8.76 -4.53 1.47
N VAL A 20 -9.47 -5.66 1.55
CA VAL A 20 -9.02 -6.86 2.27
C VAL A 20 -7.70 -7.38 1.70
N LEU A 21 -7.55 -7.46 0.39
CA LEU A 21 -6.31 -7.91 -0.25
C LEU A 21 -5.11 -7.02 0.08
N VAL A 22 -5.30 -5.69 0.09
CA VAL A 22 -4.24 -4.76 0.52
C VAL A 22 -3.86 -5.04 1.99
N TRP A 23 -4.85 -5.19 2.87
CA TRP A 23 -4.59 -5.51 4.28
C TRP A 23 -3.86 -6.83 4.46
N LEU A 24 -4.29 -7.91 3.80
CA LEU A 24 -3.61 -9.20 3.84
C LEU A 24 -2.18 -9.11 3.31
N GLY A 25 -1.98 -8.38 2.21
CA GLY A 25 -0.65 -8.10 1.67
C GLY A 25 0.25 -7.41 2.68
N VAL A 26 -0.23 -6.35 3.34
CA VAL A 26 0.55 -5.63 4.38
C VAL A 26 0.79 -6.52 5.61
N LEU A 27 -0.22 -7.23 6.10
CA LEU A 27 -0.14 -8.10 7.28
C LEU A 27 0.81 -9.29 7.09
N THR A 28 1.10 -9.68 5.84
CA THR A 28 2.12 -10.69 5.54
C THR A 28 3.50 -10.31 6.11
N TRP A 29 3.78 -9.02 6.33
CA TRP A 29 5.02 -8.59 6.97
C TRP A 29 5.09 -8.85 8.47
N LEU A 30 3.96 -9.00 9.18
CA LEU A 30 3.98 -9.22 10.63
C LEU A 30 4.75 -10.49 11.02
N PRO A 31 4.43 -11.69 10.47
CA PRO A 31 5.23 -12.88 10.75
C PRO A 31 6.71 -12.72 10.37
N PHE A 32 7.01 -12.06 9.26
CA PHE A 32 8.40 -11.79 8.85
C PHE A 32 9.15 -10.97 9.91
N ILE A 33 8.56 -9.87 10.38
CA ILE A 33 9.14 -9.00 11.39
C ILE A 33 9.32 -9.75 12.72
N VAL A 34 8.30 -10.50 13.16
CA VAL A 34 8.37 -11.31 14.39
C VAL A 34 9.50 -12.34 14.32
N LEU A 35 9.60 -13.08 13.21
CA LEU A 35 10.67 -14.06 13.00
C LEU A 35 12.06 -13.40 13.00
N ARG A 36 12.19 -12.19 12.44
CA ARG A 36 13.45 -11.43 12.46
C ARG A 36 13.84 -10.98 13.86
N ILE A 37 12.88 -10.47 14.65
CA ILE A 37 13.12 -10.04 16.04
C ILE A 37 13.49 -11.24 16.91
N ALA A 38 12.93 -12.42 16.65
CA ALA A 38 13.30 -13.67 17.31
C ALA A 38 14.69 -14.22 16.92
N GLY A 39 15.49 -13.48 16.15
CA GLY A 39 16.83 -13.89 15.70
C GLY A 39 16.82 -14.78 14.45
N GLY A 40 15.65 -15.08 13.90
CA GLY A 40 15.51 -15.83 12.66
C GLY A 40 16.01 -15.03 11.45
N LYS A 41 16.36 -15.74 10.37
CA LYS A 41 16.72 -15.16 9.07
C LYS A 41 15.71 -15.58 7.99
N PRO A 42 14.41 -15.27 8.13
CA PRO A 42 13.40 -15.62 7.14
C PRO A 42 13.79 -15.05 5.77
N SER A 43 13.57 -15.86 4.73
CA SER A 43 13.82 -15.44 3.35
C SER A 43 12.78 -14.41 2.92
N LEU A 44 13.22 -13.22 2.51
CA LEU A 44 12.35 -12.17 1.98
C LEU A 44 11.55 -12.65 0.76
N PHE A 45 12.09 -13.57 -0.03
CA PHE A 45 11.44 -14.13 -1.21
C PHE A 45 10.18 -14.94 -0.92
N LEU A 46 9.98 -15.40 0.32
CA LEU A 46 8.73 -16.08 0.70
C LEU A 46 7.59 -15.10 0.98
N PHE A 47 7.91 -13.91 1.49
CA PHE A 47 6.93 -12.93 1.94
C PHE A 47 6.62 -11.88 0.87
N LEU A 48 7.64 -11.49 0.08
CA LEU A 48 7.52 -10.43 -0.90
C LEU A 48 6.49 -10.73 -2.00
N PRO A 49 6.45 -11.92 -2.65
CA PRO A 49 5.47 -12.18 -3.71
C PRO A 49 4.02 -12.10 -3.20
N VAL A 50 3.78 -12.63 -2.00
CA VAL A 50 2.46 -12.58 -1.34
C VAL A 50 2.08 -11.14 -1.01
N HIS A 51 3.01 -10.36 -0.47
CA HIS A 51 2.82 -8.93 -0.21
C HIS A 51 2.47 -8.15 -1.48
N LEU A 52 3.27 -8.31 -2.55
CA LEU A 52 3.05 -7.62 -3.82
C LEU A 52 1.72 -8.02 -4.46
N MET A 53 1.37 -9.31 -4.43
CA MET A 53 0.09 -9.80 -4.95
C MET A 53 -1.09 -9.16 -4.22
N GLY A 54 -1.05 -9.12 -2.88
CA GLY A 54 -2.09 -8.49 -2.07
C GLY A 54 -2.19 -6.97 -2.29
N VAL A 55 -1.07 -6.26 -2.19
CA VAL A 55 -1.05 -4.79 -2.27
C VAL A 55 -1.33 -4.29 -3.68
N VAL A 56 -0.65 -4.83 -4.70
CA VAL A 56 -0.84 -4.39 -6.10
C VAL A 56 -2.19 -4.87 -6.62
N GLY A 57 -2.54 -6.14 -6.40
CA GLY A 57 -3.82 -6.70 -6.81
C GLY A 57 -4.99 -5.98 -6.16
N GLY A 58 -4.96 -5.81 -4.84
CA GLY A 58 -6.01 -5.10 -4.11
C GLY A 58 -6.11 -3.63 -4.48
N SER A 59 -4.98 -2.95 -4.73
CA SER A 59 -4.98 -1.55 -5.20
C SER A 59 -5.59 -1.41 -6.60
N ARG A 60 -5.33 -2.36 -7.52
CA ARG A 60 -5.95 -2.38 -8.85
C ARG A 60 -7.46 -2.60 -8.76
N LEU A 61 -7.91 -3.57 -7.96
CA LEU A 61 -9.34 -3.82 -7.74
C LEU A 61 -10.07 -2.59 -7.19
N ARG A 62 -9.49 -1.91 -6.18
CA ARG A 62 -10.05 -0.66 -5.64
C ARG A 62 -10.10 0.44 -6.70
N SER A 63 -9.06 0.54 -7.54
CA SER A 63 -9.01 1.53 -8.62
C SER A 63 -10.11 1.30 -9.67
N TRP A 64 -10.31 0.06 -10.11
CA TRP A 64 -11.38 -0.30 -11.03
C TRP A 64 -12.77 -0.05 -10.44
N ALA A 65 -13.00 -0.46 -9.19
CA ALA A 65 -14.27 -0.21 -8.52
C ALA A 65 -14.58 1.29 -8.41
N ARG A 66 -13.59 2.15 -8.10
CA ARG A 66 -13.79 3.61 -8.06
C ARG A 66 -14.15 4.21 -9.42
N LYS A 67 -13.57 3.70 -10.50
CA LYS A 67 -13.90 4.15 -11.86
C LYS A 67 -15.34 3.79 -12.23
N GLU A 68 -15.80 2.60 -11.85
CA GLU A 68 -17.18 2.14 -12.09
C GLU A 68 -18.21 2.89 -11.22
N MET A 69 -17.84 3.33 -10.02
CA MET A 69 -18.70 4.17 -9.17
C MET A 69 -18.80 5.63 -9.65
N SER A 70 -18.20 5.99 -10.79
CA SER A 70 -18.17 7.37 -11.31
C SER A 70 -17.72 8.41 -10.28
N VAL A 71 -16.83 8.01 -9.35
CA VAL A 71 -16.33 8.92 -8.31
C VAL A 71 -15.60 10.07 -9.01
N PRO A 72 -16.01 11.33 -8.79
CA PRO A 72 -15.42 12.47 -9.49
C PRO A 72 -13.92 12.54 -9.23
N ILE A 73 -13.16 12.94 -10.24
CA ILE A 73 -11.71 13.13 -10.14
C ILE A 73 -11.49 14.40 -9.31
N VAL A 74 -11.31 14.24 -8.00
CA VAL A 74 -10.98 15.34 -7.10
C VAL A 74 -9.57 15.85 -7.42
N LYS A 75 -9.43 17.17 -7.54
CA LYS A 75 -8.12 17.83 -7.75
C LYS A 75 -7.22 17.48 -6.56
N LYS A 76 -6.05 16.92 -6.83
CA LYS A 76 -5.14 16.46 -5.77
C LYS A 76 -4.63 17.64 -4.97
N SER A 77 -4.76 17.57 -3.65
CA SER A 77 -4.16 18.55 -2.75
C SER A 77 -2.64 18.38 -2.67
N LEU A 78 -1.94 19.39 -2.15
CA LEU A 78 -0.51 19.30 -1.88
C LEU A 78 -0.19 18.15 -0.90
N LEU A 79 -0.95 18.02 0.20
CA LEU A 79 -0.80 16.94 1.17
C LEU A 79 -1.02 15.56 0.53
N GLN A 80 -2.00 15.45 -0.37
CA GLN A 80 -2.23 14.20 -1.09
C GLN A 80 -1.06 13.86 -2.01
N THR A 81 -0.49 14.86 -2.70
CA THR A 81 0.68 14.68 -3.56
C THR A 81 1.91 14.27 -2.76
N LEU A 82 2.19 14.96 -1.65
CA LEU A 82 3.29 14.63 -0.74
C LEU A 82 3.11 13.25 -0.11
N GLY A 83 1.88 12.89 0.28
CA GLY A 83 1.57 11.58 0.85
C GLY A 83 1.88 10.44 -0.12
N HIS A 84 1.41 10.54 -1.38
CA HIS A 84 1.75 9.54 -2.40
C HIS A 84 3.24 9.55 -2.75
N GLY A 85 3.87 10.73 -2.82
CA GLY A 85 5.30 10.87 -3.08
C GLY A 85 6.15 10.19 -2.00
N SER A 86 5.78 10.36 -0.73
CA SER A 86 6.46 9.74 0.41
C SER A 86 6.35 8.22 0.38
N ILE A 87 5.15 7.66 0.09
CA ILE A 87 4.96 6.21 -0.11
C ILE A 87 5.84 5.72 -1.26
N PHE A 88 5.84 6.43 -2.39
CA PHE A 88 6.62 6.07 -3.56
C PHE A 88 8.11 6.02 -3.26
N ILE A 89 8.66 7.05 -2.62
CA ILE A 89 10.07 7.09 -2.19
C ILE A 89 10.36 5.95 -1.20
N GLY A 90 9.48 5.70 -0.24
CA GLY A 90 9.61 4.59 0.71
C GLY A 90 9.69 3.23 0.02
N VAL A 91 8.91 3.01 -1.05
CA VAL A 91 9.01 1.78 -1.86
C VAL A 91 10.31 1.74 -2.67
N LEU A 92 10.75 2.88 -3.22
CA LEU A 92 11.99 2.97 -4.02
C LEU A 92 13.25 2.61 -3.25
N VAL A 93 13.26 2.72 -1.92
CA VAL A 93 14.36 2.26 -1.05
C VAL A 93 14.76 0.80 -1.33
N TRP A 94 13.82 -0.04 -1.79
CA TRP A 94 14.12 -1.43 -2.13
C TRP A 94 14.95 -1.61 -3.40
N VAL A 95 14.97 -0.63 -4.31
CA VAL A 95 15.74 -0.69 -5.56
C VAL A 95 17.24 -0.87 -5.28
N PRO A 96 17.92 0.01 -4.52
CA PRO A 96 19.32 -0.18 -4.19
C PRO A 96 19.56 -1.45 -3.36
N TYR A 97 18.64 -1.85 -2.48
CA TYR A 97 18.74 -3.11 -1.74
C TYR A 97 18.80 -4.31 -2.68
N PHE A 98 17.85 -4.44 -3.61
CA PHE A 98 17.83 -5.56 -4.56
C PHE A 98 19.00 -5.51 -5.52
N TYR A 99 19.44 -4.32 -5.94
CA TYR A 99 20.64 -4.18 -6.76
C TYR A 99 21.87 -4.77 -6.07
N LEU A 100 22.14 -4.35 -4.83
CA LEU A 100 23.28 -4.82 -4.05
C LEU A 100 23.18 -6.31 -3.70
N LYS A 101 21.97 -6.80 -3.38
CA LYS A 101 21.73 -8.19 -3.00
C LYS A 101 21.82 -9.16 -4.19
N ALA A 102 21.19 -8.82 -5.32
CA ALA A 102 20.98 -9.75 -6.43
C ALA A 102 22.02 -9.65 -7.54
N PHE A 103 22.62 -8.47 -7.74
CA PHE A 103 23.61 -8.26 -8.81
C PHE A 103 25.03 -8.14 -8.27
N VAL A 104 25.22 -7.36 -7.21
CA VAL A 104 26.56 -7.14 -6.61
C VAL A 104 26.93 -8.23 -5.60
N HIS A 105 25.96 -9.03 -5.14
CA HIS A 105 26.13 -10.10 -4.16
C HIS A 105 26.71 -9.61 -2.82
N GLN A 106 26.47 -8.34 -2.46
CA GLN A 106 26.89 -7.83 -1.16
C GLN A 106 26.04 -8.42 -0.02
N PRO A 107 26.63 -8.62 1.17
CA PRO A 107 25.93 -9.13 2.36
C PRO A 107 25.06 -8.03 3.01
N VAL A 108 24.24 -7.34 2.23
CA VAL A 108 23.29 -6.35 2.73
C VAL A 108 22.13 -7.02 3.44
N ASP A 109 21.74 -6.43 4.57
CA ASP A 109 20.66 -6.92 5.42
C ASP A 109 19.38 -6.09 5.23
N VAL A 110 18.22 -6.76 5.30
CA VAL A 110 16.90 -6.13 5.14
C VAL A 110 16.67 -5.02 6.17
N MET A 111 17.17 -5.18 7.39
CA MET A 111 17.00 -4.21 8.47
C MET A 111 17.74 -2.90 8.20
N ASN A 112 18.74 -2.89 7.33
CA ASN A 112 19.43 -1.67 6.92
C ASN A 112 18.53 -0.76 6.07
N TYR A 113 17.48 -1.31 5.44
CA TYR A 113 16.60 -0.61 4.50
C TYR A 113 15.16 -0.47 5.02
N LEU A 114 14.73 -1.42 5.86
CA LEU A 114 13.36 -1.47 6.37
C LEU A 114 12.90 -0.18 7.10
N PRO A 115 13.70 0.47 7.97
CA PRO A 115 13.28 1.70 8.64
C PRO A 115 12.96 2.83 7.66
N TYR A 116 13.77 3.00 6.61
CA TYR A 116 13.54 4.02 5.59
C TYR A 116 12.27 3.73 4.78
N HIS A 117 12.04 2.46 4.43
CA HIS A 117 10.82 2.03 3.79
C HIS A 117 9.58 2.34 4.65
N LEU A 118 9.59 1.94 5.92
CA LEU A 118 8.50 2.18 6.86
C LEU A 118 8.27 3.68 7.08
N THR A 119 9.33 4.48 7.14
CA THR A 119 9.22 5.92 7.30
C THR A 119 8.50 6.57 6.11
N GLY A 120 8.88 6.22 4.88
CA GLY A 120 8.20 6.74 3.68
C GLY A 120 6.75 6.25 3.56
N VAL A 121 6.50 4.97 3.81
CA VAL A 121 5.13 4.40 3.71
C VAL A 121 4.22 4.94 4.81
N LEU A 122 4.62 4.84 6.07
CA LEU A 122 3.79 5.29 7.21
C LEU A 122 3.67 6.82 7.25
N GLY A 123 4.74 7.55 6.96
CA GLY A 123 4.69 9.01 6.84
C GLY A 123 3.75 9.48 5.74
N GLY A 124 3.81 8.83 4.57
CA GLY A 124 2.87 9.13 3.49
C GLY A 124 1.41 8.76 3.82
N ILE A 125 1.16 7.63 4.50
CA ILE A 125 -0.18 7.29 5.01
C ILE A 125 -0.66 8.34 6.00
N ALA A 126 0.18 8.81 6.93
CA ALA A 126 -0.19 9.84 7.89
C ALA A 126 -0.61 11.14 7.19
N LEU A 127 0.15 11.58 6.17
CA LEU A 127 -0.21 12.76 5.35
C LEU A 127 -1.56 12.59 4.65
N LEU A 128 -1.83 11.40 4.09
CA LEU A 128 -3.11 11.11 3.44
C LEU A 128 -4.27 11.10 4.43
N THR A 129 -4.07 10.57 5.63
CA THR A 129 -5.05 10.55 6.72
C THR A 129 -5.35 11.97 7.20
N ILE A 130 -4.31 12.80 7.42
CA ILE A 130 -4.49 14.22 7.79
C ILE A 130 -5.26 14.96 6.71
N ASN A 131 -4.90 14.76 5.43
CA ASN A 131 -5.62 15.35 4.32
C ASN A 131 -7.11 14.96 4.32
N TYR A 132 -7.41 13.67 4.58
CA TYR A 132 -8.79 13.19 4.67
C TYR A 132 -9.60 13.91 5.75
N PHE A 133 -9.03 14.10 6.96
CA PHE A 133 -9.69 14.82 8.04
C PHE A 133 -9.90 16.30 7.71
N ILE A 134 -8.92 16.96 7.10
CA ILE A 134 -9.04 18.37 6.69
C ILE A 134 -10.14 18.54 5.63
N SER A 135 -10.11 17.72 4.57
CA SER A 135 -11.11 17.78 3.50
C SER A 135 -12.52 17.52 4.03
N ARG A 136 -12.68 16.52 4.90
CA ARG A 136 -13.98 16.20 5.52
C ARG A 136 -14.54 17.36 6.34
N ASN A 137 -13.70 18.11 7.05
CA ASN A 137 -14.15 19.24 7.86
C ASN A 137 -14.58 20.43 6.99
N ASN A 138 -13.95 20.63 5.84
CA ASN A 138 -14.30 21.72 4.91
C ASN A 138 -15.59 21.45 4.13
N ASP A 139 -16.00 20.20 3.95
CA ASP A 139 -17.26 19.84 3.28
C ASP A 139 -18.51 20.00 4.18
N VAL A 140 -18.32 20.21 5.50
CA VAL A 140 -19.40 20.35 6.50
C VAL A 140 -19.75 21.81 6.81
N THR A 141 -18.96 22.76 6.29
CA THR A 141 -19.17 24.22 6.41
C THR A 141 -19.59 24.82 5.07
#